data_AF-A0A946BEZ6-F1
#
_entry.id   AF-A0A946BEZ6-F1
#
_cell.length_a   1.000
_cell.length_b   1.000
_cell.length_c   1.000
_cell.angle_alpha   90.00
_cell.angle_beta   90.00
_cell.angle_gamma   90.00
#
_symmetry.space_group_name_H-M   'P 1'
#
loop_
_entity.id
_entity.type
_entity.pdbx_description
1 polymer ?
#
loop_
_entity_poly.entity_id
_entity_poly.type
_entity_poly.pdbx_seq_one_letter_code
_entity_poly.pdbx_strand_id
1 'polypeptide(L)'
;MKTTRDIIFCLILGFFWVFIIAINDTPPSLEPPPVSGQKKKIKKTEQDKIIKVKMIDIPKQLQCPKEKTLKKIKKKVAGKPSRGKNSGSDRGSCSGDKEFAVIATYHLPIRTYLGYMESKGAKIALYDRLAGDFACRVRPDGTFIGSVTLEGMSPRARMLTKGFPSGKLIIEKAHDLYGASNYEILLLMPHGLDERFHQSIRHCIQKSGINPKEVITVRVTYMSLSLNSDRKLLVRLDRLETQNASVRVDQDFTL
;
A
#
# COMPACT_ATOMS: atom_id res chain seq x y z
N MET A 1 32.79 57.70 5.94
CA MET A 1 31.74 56.94 6.68
C MET A 1 31.74 55.49 6.21
N LYS A 2 32.48 54.60 6.90
CA LYS A 2 32.59 53.15 6.67
C LYS A 2 32.99 52.45 7.97
N THR A 3 32.10 52.41 8.97
CA THR A 3 32.45 51.80 10.27
C THR A 3 31.32 50.97 10.91
N THR A 4 30.12 50.94 10.36
CA THR A 4 28.99 50.22 10.95
C THR A 4 28.79 48.78 10.44
N ARG A 5 29.42 48.39 9.32
CA ARG A 5 29.27 47.03 8.77
C ARG A 5 30.16 45.98 9.41
N ASP A 6 31.35 46.35 9.89
CA ASP A 6 32.32 45.38 10.42
C ASP A 6 32.00 44.94 11.86
N ILE A 7 31.27 45.77 12.62
CA ILE A 7 30.86 45.46 14.01
C ILE A 7 29.79 44.35 14.04
N ILE A 8 28.88 44.34 13.06
CA ILE A 8 27.81 43.33 12.99
C ILE A 8 28.37 41.95 12.63
N PHE A 9 29.41 41.89 11.79
CA PHE A 9 30.01 40.62 11.38
C PHE A 9 30.79 39.95 12.53
N CYS A 10 31.41 40.73 13.42
CA CYS A 10 32.12 40.19 14.59
C CYS A 10 31.17 39.61 15.65
N LEU A 11 29.99 40.21 15.85
CA LEU A 11 29.01 39.73 16.83
C LEU A 11 28.37 38.39 16.44
N ILE A 12 28.18 38.13 15.14
CA ILE A 12 27.55 36.89 14.67
C ILE A 12 28.53 35.69 14.78
N LEU A 13 29.83 35.90 14.56
CA LEU A 13 30.84 34.84 14.70
C LEU A 13 31.10 34.46 16.16
N GLY A 14 31.04 35.43 17.09
CA GLY A 14 31.22 35.15 18.52
C GLY A 14 30.12 34.25 19.13
N PHE A 15 28.87 34.41 18.69
CA PHE A 15 27.75 33.59 19.17
C PHE A 15 27.82 32.13 18.71
N PHE A 16 28.42 31.87 17.54
CA PHE A 16 28.54 30.50 17.01
C PHE A 16 29.54 29.65 17.81
N TRP A 17 30.57 30.25 18.42
CA TRP A 17 31.58 29.51 19.17
C TRP A 17 31.09 29.07 20.56
N VAL A 18 30.30 29.91 21.24
CA VAL A 18 29.72 29.56 22.55
C VAL A 18 28.69 28.42 22.44
N PHE A 19 27.98 28.32 21.32
CA PHE A 19 26.99 27.26 21.12
C PHE A 19 27.62 25.87 20.86
N ILE A 20 28.83 25.81 20.29
CA ILE A 20 29.53 24.52 20.09
C ILE A 20 30.06 23.95 21.41
N ILE A 21 30.47 24.79 22.36
CA ILE A 21 31.00 24.32 23.65
C ILE A 21 29.88 23.73 24.53
N ALA A 22 28.66 24.26 24.45
CA ALA A 22 27.53 23.80 25.28
C ALA A 22 26.95 22.42 24.90
N ILE A 23 27.36 21.81 23.77
CA ILE A 23 26.82 20.52 23.30
C ILE A 23 27.71 19.33 23.72
N ASN A 24 28.91 19.57 24.28
CA ASN A 24 29.89 18.52 24.55
C ASN A 24 30.01 18.05 26.02
N ASP A 25 29.20 18.57 26.95
CA ASP A 25 29.26 18.18 28.37
C ASP A 25 28.06 17.33 28.82
N THR A 26 27.86 16.17 28.18
CA THR A 26 27.06 15.08 28.75
C THR A 26 27.96 13.89 29.09
N PRO A 27 28.28 13.65 30.38
CA PRO A 27 29.04 12.47 30.77
C PRO A 27 28.19 11.19 30.66
N PRO A 28 28.77 10.05 30.23
CA PRO A 28 28.06 8.78 30.15
C PRO A 28 27.88 8.16 31.54
N SER A 29 26.64 8.04 32.00
CA SER A 29 26.31 7.29 33.21
C SER A 29 26.31 5.79 32.93
N LEU A 30 27.32 5.12 33.46
CA LEU A 30 27.38 3.68 33.68
C LEU A 30 26.33 3.27 34.71
N GLU A 31 25.49 2.28 34.39
CA GLU A 31 25.20 1.10 35.24
C GLU A 31 24.15 0.19 34.57
N PRO A 32 24.42 -1.12 34.40
CA PRO A 32 23.42 -2.11 34.01
C PRO A 32 22.71 -2.72 35.23
N PRO A 33 21.37 -2.85 35.25
CA PRO A 33 20.70 -3.58 36.32
C PRO A 33 20.82 -5.11 36.14
N PRO A 34 20.89 -5.86 37.26
CA PRO A 34 21.19 -7.29 37.28
C PRO A 34 20.00 -8.19 36.93
N VAL A 35 20.36 -9.34 36.36
CA VAL A 35 19.53 -10.52 36.16
C VAL A 35 19.06 -11.06 37.51
N SER A 36 17.75 -11.17 37.71
CA SER A 36 17.15 -11.95 38.79
C SER A 36 15.91 -12.66 38.26
N GLY A 37 16.06 -13.97 38.05
CA GLY A 37 14.98 -14.84 37.60
C GLY A 37 13.90 -15.04 38.65
N GLN A 38 12.65 -15.08 38.20
CA GLN A 38 11.59 -15.80 38.89
C GLN A 38 10.76 -16.60 37.89
N LYS A 39 10.98 -17.92 37.92
CA LYS A 39 10.07 -18.92 37.36
C LYS A 39 8.69 -18.74 38.00
N LYS A 40 7.68 -18.32 37.23
CA LYS A 40 6.29 -18.42 37.65
C LYS A 40 5.54 -19.45 36.79
N LYS A 41 4.99 -20.42 37.50
CA LYS A 41 4.36 -21.66 37.04
C LYS A 41 3.25 -21.41 36.02
N ILE A 42 3.34 -22.14 34.92
CA ILE A 42 2.27 -22.38 33.94
C ILE A 42 1.15 -23.14 34.67
N LYS A 43 -0.04 -22.53 34.78
CA LYS A 43 -1.29 -23.25 35.04
C LYS A 43 -1.97 -23.50 33.70
N LYS A 44 -1.88 -24.76 33.25
CA LYS A 44 -2.88 -25.39 32.39
C LYS A 44 -4.25 -25.27 33.06
N THR A 45 -5.28 -24.93 32.29
CA THR A 45 -6.60 -25.59 32.21
C THR A 45 -7.58 -24.59 31.62
N GLU A 46 -7.98 -24.77 30.36
CA GLU A 46 -9.40 -24.68 30.02
C GLU A 46 -9.67 -25.48 28.74
N GLN A 47 -10.65 -26.36 28.88
CA GLN A 47 -11.02 -27.39 27.94
C GLN A 47 -11.94 -26.84 26.86
N ASP A 48 -11.67 -27.26 25.64
CA ASP A 48 -12.52 -27.13 24.47
C ASP A 48 -13.95 -27.63 24.75
N LYS A 49 -14.93 -26.72 24.63
CA LYS A 49 -16.32 -27.09 24.35
C LYS A 49 -16.60 -26.87 22.87
N ILE A 50 -16.45 -27.96 22.12
CA ILE A 50 -16.85 -28.09 20.72
C ILE A 50 -18.39 -28.04 20.66
N ILE A 51 -18.94 -26.92 20.23
CA ILE A 51 -20.37 -26.81 19.86
C ILE A 51 -20.53 -27.42 18.46
N LYS A 52 -21.16 -28.60 18.40
CA LYS A 52 -21.58 -29.23 17.14
C LYS A 52 -22.65 -28.39 16.47
N VAL A 53 -22.31 -27.69 15.39
CA VAL A 53 -23.29 -27.05 14.50
C VAL A 53 -23.90 -28.14 13.62
N LYS A 54 -25.21 -28.38 13.79
CA LYS A 54 -26.01 -29.18 12.85
C LYS A 54 -26.06 -28.43 11.52
N MET A 55 -25.57 -29.06 10.45
CA MET A 55 -25.80 -28.56 9.09
C MET A 55 -27.29 -28.66 8.76
N ILE A 56 -27.85 -27.56 8.30
CA ILE A 56 -29.19 -27.48 7.73
C ILE A 56 -29.06 -27.89 6.26
N ASP A 57 -29.80 -28.89 5.83
CA ASP A 57 -29.88 -29.33 4.44
C ASP A 57 -30.53 -28.23 3.59
N ILE A 58 -29.75 -27.64 2.69
CA ILE A 58 -30.24 -26.70 1.67
C ILE A 58 -30.85 -27.54 0.53
N PRO A 59 -32.11 -27.29 0.14
CA PRO A 59 -32.79 -28.07 -0.89
C PRO A 59 -32.08 -27.96 -2.24
N LYS A 60 -31.84 -29.13 -2.87
CA LYS A 60 -31.36 -29.32 -4.24
C LYS A 60 -32.10 -28.43 -5.22
N GLN A 61 -31.41 -27.43 -5.78
CA GLN A 61 -31.92 -26.70 -6.93
C GLN A 61 -31.94 -27.59 -8.16
N LEU A 62 -33.09 -27.52 -8.83
CA LEU A 62 -33.51 -28.27 -10.00
C LEU A 62 -32.55 -28.08 -11.19
N GLN A 63 -32.24 -29.19 -11.84
CA GLN A 63 -31.51 -29.24 -13.09
C GLN A 63 -32.40 -28.72 -14.22
N CYS A 64 -31.97 -27.67 -14.93
CA CYS A 64 -32.55 -27.33 -16.23
C CYS A 64 -31.94 -28.24 -17.33
N PRO A 65 -32.72 -28.65 -18.34
CA PRO A 65 -32.30 -29.66 -19.30
C PRO A 65 -31.26 -29.15 -20.30
N LYS A 66 -30.32 -30.02 -20.65
CA LYS A 66 -29.35 -29.82 -21.74
C LYS A 66 -30.03 -30.01 -23.09
N GLU A 67 -30.06 -28.96 -23.91
CA GLU A 67 -30.25 -29.11 -25.35
C GLU A 67 -28.96 -29.55 -26.04
N LYS A 68 -29.14 -30.46 -27.01
CA LYS A 68 -28.11 -31.08 -27.83
C LYS A 68 -28.01 -30.36 -29.17
N THR A 69 -26.80 -30.08 -29.64
CA THR A 69 -26.42 -30.14 -31.07
C THR A 69 -24.88 -30.09 -31.16
N LEU A 70 -24.20 -31.22 -31.47
CA LEU A 70 -23.59 -31.57 -32.78
C LEU A 70 -22.49 -30.55 -33.22
N LYS A 71 -21.22 -30.84 -33.50
CA LYS A 71 -20.54 -32.01 -34.11
C LYS A 71 -19.01 -31.96 -33.84
N LYS A 72 -18.42 -33.16 -33.87
CA LYS A 72 -17.00 -33.57 -34.03
C LYS A 72 -15.97 -32.52 -34.47
N ILE A 73 -14.78 -32.56 -33.84
CA ILE A 73 -13.48 -32.93 -34.47
C ILE A 73 -12.61 -33.61 -33.40
N LYS A 74 -12.10 -34.82 -33.72
CA LYS A 74 -11.15 -35.58 -32.90
C LYS A 74 -9.73 -35.22 -33.34
N LYS A 75 -8.85 -34.85 -32.42
CA LYS A 75 -7.42 -35.18 -32.52
C LYS A 75 -6.84 -35.43 -31.13
N LYS A 76 -6.41 -36.68 -30.92
CA LYS A 76 -5.67 -37.15 -29.74
C LYS A 76 -4.27 -36.53 -29.75
N VAL A 77 -3.86 -35.89 -28.67
CA VAL A 77 -2.48 -35.99 -28.16
C VAL A 77 -2.59 -36.15 -26.65
N ALA A 78 -2.08 -37.29 -26.18
CA ALA A 78 -2.04 -37.68 -24.78
C ALA A 78 -0.83 -37.03 -24.09
N GLY A 79 -1.01 -36.66 -22.82
CA GLY A 79 0.08 -36.19 -21.96
C GLY A 79 -0.36 -35.18 -20.90
N LYS A 80 -1.18 -35.61 -19.92
CA LYS A 80 -1.30 -34.93 -18.61
C LYS A 80 -0.48 -35.72 -17.59
N PRO A 81 0.04 -35.05 -16.54
CA PRO A 81 -0.72 -34.95 -15.30
C PRO A 81 -0.84 -33.48 -14.85
N SER A 82 -2.01 -32.84 -14.85
CA SER A 82 -3.01 -32.82 -13.75
C SER A 82 -2.44 -32.70 -12.33
N ARG A 83 -2.22 -31.46 -11.88
CA ARG A 83 -2.33 -30.93 -10.50
C ARG A 83 -2.28 -29.41 -10.65
N GLY A 84 -3.15 -28.57 -10.11
CA GLY A 84 -4.37 -28.74 -9.34
C GLY A 84 -4.88 -27.32 -9.04
N LYS A 85 -6.18 -27.13 -9.21
CA LYS A 85 -7.06 -26.21 -8.49
C LYS A 85 -6.61 -24.75 -8.30
N ASN A 86 -7.30 -23.88 -9.03
CA ASN A 86 -7.96 -22.68 -8.54
C ASN A 86 -7.13 -21.80 -7.59
N SER A 87 -6.50 -20.77 -8.15
CA SER A 87 -6.15 -19.54 -7.45
C SER A 87 -7.45 -18.83 -7.01
N GLY A 88 -8.11 -19.39 -6.00
CA GLY A 88 -9.10 -18.72 -5.19
C GLY A 88 -8.34 -17.71 -4.34
N SER A 89 -8.40 -16.45 -4.76
CA SER A 89 -8.05 -15.30 -3.94
C SER A 89 -9.07 -15.19 -2.80
N ASP A 90 -8.96 -16.06 -1.79
CA ASP A 90 -9.57 -15.81 -0.47
C ASP A 90 -8.66 -14.86 0.29
N ARG A 91 -8.73 -13.58 -0.09
CA ARG A 91 -8.25 -12.48 0.75
C ARG A 91 -9.40 -12.08 1.65
N GLY A 92 -9.27 -12.46 2.92
CA GLY A 92 -9.86 -11.81 4.10
C GLY A 92 -11.19 -11.11 3.88
N SER A 93 -12.28 -11.86 4.08
CA SER A 93 -13.60 -11.31 4.41
C SER A 93 -13.49 -10.38 5.61
N CYS A 94 -13.62 -9.08 5.38
CA CYS A 94 -13.91 -8.06 6.38
C CYS A 94 -14.85 -7.03 5.74
N SER A 95 -16.14 -7.14 6.07
CA SER A 95 -17.28 -6.33 5.60
C SER A 95 -17.65 -6.50 4.12
N GLY A 96 -18.87 -7.01 3.87
CA GLY A 96 -19.46 -7.26 2.54
C GLY A 96 -19.81 -6.00 1.74
N ASP A 97 -18.96 -4.98 1.77
CA ASP A 97 -19.05 -3.83 0.88
C ASP A 97 -18.19 -4.11 -0.36
N LYS A 98 -18.82 -4.08 -1.53
CA LYS A 98 -18.11 -4.18 -2.81
C LYS A 98 -17.10 -3.05 -2.88
N GLU A 99 -15.82 -3.40 -2.90
CA GLU A 99 -14.74 -2.43 -2.88
C GLU A 99 -14.52 -1.84 -4.28
N PHE A 100 -14.48 -0.51 -4.37
CA PHE A 100 -14.24 0.20 -5.64
C PHE A 100 -12.75 0.24 -5.98
N ALA A 101 -12.43 0.14 -7.27
CA ALA A 101 -11.07 0.34 -7.77
C ALA A 101 -10.71 1.83 -7.81
N VAL A 102 -9.48 2.19 -7.48
CA VAL A 102 -9.01 3.58 -7.53
C VAL A 102 -7.98 3.73 -8.64
N ILE A 103 -8.29 4.60 -9.62
CA ILE A 103 -7.38 4.97 -10.71
C ILE A 103 -6.85 6.37 -10.43
N ALA A 104 -5.53 6.52 -10.44
CA ALA A 104 -4.88 7.79 -10.12
C ALA A 104 -4.27 8.47 -11.34
N THR A 105 -4.43 9.79 -11.40
CA THR A 105 -3.70 10.71 -12.29
C THR A 105 -2.82 11.60 -11.42
N TYR A 106 -1.62 11.93 -11.88
CA TYR A 106 -0.65 12.71 -11.11
C TYR A 106 -0.41 14.06 -11.76
N HIS A 107 -0.84 15.14 -11.11
CA HIS A 107 -0.51 16.53 -11.47
C HIS A 107 0.64 17.05 -10.60
N LEU A 108 1.62 16.19 -10.36
CA LEU A 108 2.87 16.47 -9.68
C LEU A 108 3.93 15.45 -10.15
N PRO A 109 5.23 15.76 -10.05
CA PRO A 109 6.26 14.77 -10.33
C PRO A 109 6.05 13.51 -9.47
N ILE A 110 6.07 12.33 -10.09
CA ILE A 110 5.83 11.07 -9.38
C ILE A 110 6.82 10.88 -8.21
N ARG A 111 8.07 11.34 -8.34
CA ARG A 111 9.05 11.32 -7.24
C ARG A 111 8.59 12.12 -6.02
N THR A 112 7.92 13.25 -6.22
CA THR A 112 7.34 14.05 -5.14
C THR A 112 6.21 13.30 -4.44
N TYR A 113 5.32 12.67 -5.21
CA TYR A 113 4.25 11.81 -4.67
C TYR A 113 4.83 10.64 -3.86
N LEU A 114 5.81 9.94 -4.40
CA LEU A 114 6.44 8.80 -3.74
C LEU A 114 7.18 9.22 -2.47
N GLY A 115 7.92 10.33 -2.51
CA GLY A 115 8.57 10.89 -1.32
C GLY A 115 7.57 11.28 -0.23
N TYR A 116 6.42 11.87 -0.61
CA TYR A 116 5.34 12.14 0.33
C TYR A 116 4.82 10.85 0.97
N MET A 117 4.53 9.84 0.15
CA MET A 117 4.00 8.56 0.64
C MET A 117 5.00 7.83 1.54
N GLU A 118 6.28 7.81 1.20
CA GLU A 118 7.32 7.23 2.06
C GLU A 118 7.43 7.98 3.41
N SER A 119 7.29 9.30 3.42
CA SER A 119 7.24 10.08 4.68
C SER A 119 6.06 9.71 5.59
N LYS A 120 5.00 9.12 5.01
CA LYS A 120 3.84 8.57 5.74
C LYS A 120 3.99 7.08 6.06
N GLY A 121 5.17 6.49 5.83
CA GLY A 121 5.46 5.09 6.11
C GLY A 121 5.14 4.11 4.98
N ALA A 122 4.76 4.60 3.79
CA ALA A 122 4.60 3.72 2.63
C ALA A 122 5.94 3.13 2.20
N LYS A 123 5.90 1.94 1.59
CA LYS A 123 7.05 1.23 1.04
C LYS A 123 6.81 0.94 -0.43
N ILE A 124 7.80 1.15 -1.27
CA ILE A 124 7.76 0.68 -2.66
C ILE A 124 8.44 -0.69 -2.69
N ALA A 125 7.80 -1.65 -3.32
CA ALA A 125 8.27 -3.02 -3.38
C ALA A 125 8.21 -3.56 -4.81
N LEU A 126 9.15 -4.44 -5.12
CA LEU A 126 9.11 -5.25 -6.32
C LEU A 126 8.41 -6.57 -5.98
N TYR A 127 7.34 -6.88 -6.69
CA TYR A 127 6.53 -8.07 -6.50
C TYR A 127 6.68 -8.99 -7.70
N ASP A 128 7.02 -10.24 -7.44
CA ASP A 128 7.04 -11.30 -8.44
C ASP A 128 5.63 -11.91 -8.52
N ARG A 129 4.93 -11.65 -9.63
CA ARG A 129 3.57 -12.18 -9.81
C ARG A 129 3.52 -13.69 -9.99
N LEU A 130 4.57 -14.28 -10.56
CA LEU A 130 4.59 -15.71 -10.87
C LEU A 130 4.90 -16.51 -9.61
N ALA A 131 5.87 -16.05 -8.81
CA ALA A 131 6.20 -16.64 -7.51
C ALA A 131 5.15 -16.30 -6.44
N GLY A 132 4.47 -15.16 -6.58
CA GLY A 132 3.48 -14.70 -5.61
C GLY A 132 4.09 -14.07 -4.34
N ASP A 133 5.31 -13.53 -4.45
CA ASP A 133 6.08 -13.00 -3.30
C ASP A 133 6.80 -11.69 -3.64
N PHE A 134 7.25 -10.96 -2.62
CA PHE A 134 8.03 -9.74 -2.76
C PHE A 134 9.51 -10.06 -2.92
N ALA A 135 10.09 -9.65 -4.05
CA ALA A 135 11.52 -9.83 -4.31
C ALA A 135 12.38 -8.90 -3.45
N CYS A 136 12.06 -7.60 -3.43
CA CYS A 136 12.82 -6.61 -2.64
C CYS A 136 12.06 -5.29 -2.44
N ARG A 137 12.57 -4.43 -1.55
CA ARG A 137 12.13 -3.03 -1.48
C ARG A 137 12.87 -2.22 -2.55
N VAL A 138 12.23 -1.17 -3.05
CA VAL A 138 12.81 -0.26 -4.05
C VAL A 138 12.72 1.17 -3.52
N ARG A 139 13.75 2.00 -3.75
CA ARG A 139 13.70 3.45 -3.48
C ARG A 139 13.06 4.19 -4.67
N PRO A 140 12.57 5.42 -4.48
CA PRO A 140 12.08 6.26 -5.58
C PRO A 140 13.09 6.54 -6.72
N ASP A 141 14.39 6.36 -6.45
CA ASP A 141 15.46 6.47 -7.45
C ASP A 141 15.72 5.17 -8.23
N GLY A 142 15.05 4.06 -7.87
CA GLY A 142 15.21 2.74 -8.48
C GLY A 142 16.20 1.81 -7.77
N THR A 143 16.81 2.23 -6.66
CA THR A 143 17.76 1.40 -5.90
C THR A 143 17.04 0.29 -5.14
N PHE A 144 17.56 -0.95 -5.21
CA PHE A 144 17.03 -2.09 -4.45
C PHE A 144 17.55 -2.07 -3.01
N ILE A 145 16.67 -2.29 -2.05
CA ILE A 145 16.96 -2.36 -0.63
C ILE A 145 16.38 -3.66 -0.08
N GLY A 146 17.23 -4.62 0.28
CA GLY A 146 16.89 -5.78 1.12
C GLY A 146 15.49 -6.39 0.94
N SER A 147 14.99 -7.00 2.03
CA SER A 147 13.64 -7.58 2.09
C SER A 147 12.58 -6.55 2.48
N VAL A 148 11.32 -6.85 2.15
CA VAL A 148 10.17 -6.01 2.49
C VAL A 148 9.44 -6.62 3.70
N THR A 149 9.40 -5.92 4.82
CA THR A 149 8.52 -6.30 5.95
C THR A 149 7.09 -5.83 5.69
N LEU A 150 6.13 -6.76 5.71
CA LEU A 150 4.71 -6.51 5.49
C LEU A 150 3.92 -6.13 6.75
N GLU A 151 4.56 -6.20 7.92
CA GLU A 151 3.93 -5.82 9.19
C GLU A 151 3.38 -4.38 9.14
N GLY A 152 2.12 -4.23 9.56
CA GLY A 152 1.40 -2.95 9.56
C GLY A 152 1.00 -2.42 8.18
N MET A 153 1.29 -3.13 7.09
CA MET A 153 0.90 -2.74 5.74
C MET A 153 -0.54 -3.17 5.43
N SER A 154 -1.22 -2.38 4.60
CA SER A 154 -2.53 -2.74 4.05
C SER A 154 -2.40 -3.96 3.12
N PRO A 155 -3.40 -4.86 3.10
CA PRO A 155 -3.49 -5.90 2.06
C PRO A 155 -3.71 -5.31 0.65
N ARG A 156 -4.11 -4.04 0.56
CA ARG A 156 -4.27 -3.31 -0.71
C ARG A 156 -2.94 -2.69 -1.11
N ALA A 157 -2.51 -3.00 -2.33
CA ALA A 157 -1.33 -2.43 -2.95
C ALA A 157 -1.73 -1.64 -4.18
N ARG A 158 -0.98 -0.57 -4.50
CA ARG A 158 -1.18 0.20 -5.74
C ARG A 158 -0.10 -0.14 -6.74
N MET A 159 -0.49 -0.54 -7.93
CA MET A 159 0.47 -0.78 -9.01
C MET A 159 1.06 0.54 -9.51
N LEU A 160 2.39 0.63 -9.49
CA LEU A 160 3.16 1.76 -9.99
C LEU A 160 3.92 1.45 -11.28
N THR A 161 4.02 0.18 -11.69
CA THR A 161 4.86 -0.28 -12.82
C THR A 161 4.90 0.64 -14.04
N LYS A 162 3.73 1.09 -14.52
CA LYS A 162 3.64 1.94 -15.73
C LYS A 162 4.05 3.41 -15.50
N GLY A 163 3.93 3.90 -14.27
CA GLY A 163 4.20 5.31 -13.91
C GLY A 163 5.50 5.51 -13.12
N PHE A 164 6.22 4.43 -12.80
CA PHE A 164 7.42 4.50 -11.97
C PHE A 164 8.62 5.05 -12.75
N PRO A 165 9.43 5.97 -12.18
CA PRO A 165 10.66 6.43 -12.81
C PRO A 165 11.58 5.27 -13.15
N SER A 166 11.98 5.15 -14.42
CA SER A 166 12.85 4.06 -14.87
C SER A 166 12.30 2.65 -14.61
N GLY A 167 10.96 2.48 -14.57
CA GLY A 167 10.32 1.21 -14.25
C GLY A 167 10.77 0.03 -15.14
N LYS A 168 10.99 0.26 -16.44
CA LYS A 168 11.53 -0.76 -17.35
C LYS A 168 12.93 -1.22 -16.95
N LEU A 169 13.84 -0.28 -16.72
CA LEU A 169 15.23 -0.56 -16.31
C LEU A 169 15.28 -1.29 -14.96
N ILE A 170 14.36 -0.96 -14.04
CA ILE A 170 14.24 -1.66 -12.76
C ILE A 170 13.80 -3.11 -12.97
N ILE A 171 12.83 -3.35 -13.84
CA ILE A 171 12.36 -4.71 -14.14
C ILE A 171 13.44 -5.52 -14.85
N GLU A 172 14.14 -4.93 -15.82
CA GLU A 172 15.30 -5.55 -16.48
C GLU A 172 16.38 -5.93 -15.46
N LYS A 173 16.76 -5.00 -14.57
CA LYS A 173 17.72 -5.28 -13.50
C LYS A 173 17.23 -6.37 -12.53
N ALA A 174 15.93 -6.43 -12.28
CA ALA A 174 15.35 -7.49 -11.47
C ALA A 174 15.43 -8.86 -12.15
N HIS A 175 15.24 -8.89 -13.46
CA HIS A 175 15.45 -10.11 -14.25
C HIS A 175 16.87 -10.65 -14.13
N ASP A 176 17.86 -9.76 -14.18
CA ASP A 176 19.26 -10.14 -14.05
C ASP A 176 19.61 -10.65 -12.65
N LEU A 177 19.00 -10.09 -11.60
CA LEU A 177 19.32 -10.41 -10.20
C LEU A 177 18.51 -11.57 -9.62
N TYR A 178 17.23 -11.68 -9.97
CA TYR A 178 16.28 -12.62 -9.36
C TYR A 178 15.75 -13.66 -10.36
N GLY A 179 16.07 -13.52 -11.64
CA GLY A 179 15.68 -14.44 -12.70
C GLY A 179 14.52 -13.95 -13.58
N ALA A 180 14.24 -14.66 -14.66
CA ALA A 180 13.16 -14.31 -15.57
C ALA A 180 11.78 -14.50 -14.93
N SER A 181 11.04 -13.42 -14.64
CA SER A 181 9.69 -13.49 -14.05
C SER A 181 8.81 -12.28 -14.38
N ASN A 182 7.53 -12.32 -13.97
CA ASN A 182 6.60 -11.21 -14.19
C ASN A 182 6.63 -10.23 -13.01
N TYR A 183 7.59 -9.31 -13.02
CA TYR A 183 7.75 -8.33 -11.95
C TYR A 183 6.80 -7.13 -12.08
N GLU A 184 6.28 -6.68 -10.94
CA GLU A 184 5.52 -5.45 -10.81
C GLU A 184 6.09 -4.56 -9.70
N ILE A 185 6.05 -3.25 -9.91
CA ILE A 185 6.41 -2.27 -8.88
C ILE A 185 5.14 -1.85 -8.17
N LEU A 186 5.06 -2.07 -6.86
CA LEU A 186 3.90 -1.81 -6.03
C LEU A 186 4.21 -0.75 -4.95
N LEU A 187 3.23 0.10 -4.64
CA LEU A 187 3.20 0.90 -3.43
C LEU A 187 2.39 0.18 -2.37
N LEU A 188 3.04 -0.11 -1.25
CA LEU A 188 2.44 -0.65 -0.04
C LEU A 188 2.23 0.52 0.93
N MET A 189 1.01 0.72 1.40
CA MET A 189 0.69 1.77 2.36
C MET A 189 0.44 1.16 3.74
N PRO A 190 0.76 1.85 4.84
CA PRO A 190 0.34 1.43 6.18
C PRO A 190 -1.19 1.31 6.24
N HIS A 191 -1.69 0.33 6.98
CA HIS A 191 -3.13 0.03 7.06
C HIS A 191 -3.95 1.27 7.46
N GLY A 192 -3.51 2.02 8.48
CA GLY A 192 -4.22 3.23 8.92
C GLY A 192 -4.15 4.41 7.95
N LEU A 193 -3.16 4.46 7.04
CA LEU A 193 -3.14 5.47 5.98
C LEU A 193 -4.14 5.12 4.87
N ASP A 194 -4.15 3.85 4.49
CA ASP A 194 -5.02 3.33 3.44
C ASP A 194 -6.51 3.36 3.83
N GLU A 195 -6.84 3.00 5.08
CA GLU A 195 -8.20 3.13 5.60
C GLU A 195 -8.69 4.59 5.58
N ARG A 196 -7.87 5.53 6.05
CA ARG A 196 -8.21 6.97 5.99
C ARG A 196 -8.44 7.45 4.56
N PHE A 197 -7.62 6.99 3.61
CA PHE A 197 -7.79 7.31 2.20
C PHE A 197 -9.14 6.81 1.66
N HIS A 198 -9.47 5.54 1.90
CA HIS A 198 -10.73 4.96 1.44
C HIS A 198 -11.95 5.57 2.14
N GLN A 199 -11.85 5.90 3.43
CA GLN A 199 -12.89 6.60 4.18
C GLN A 199 -13.15 7.99 3.60
N SER A 200 -12.09 8.76 3.29
CA SER A 200 -12.23 10.07 2.64
C SER A 200 -12.92 9.97 1.28
N ILE A 201 -12.58 8.96 0.47
CA ILE A 201 -13.28 8.71 -0.80
C ILE A 201 -14.76 8.38 -0.57
N ARG A 202 -15.07 7.46 0.36
CA ARG A 202 -16.45 7.09 0.67
C ARG A 202 -17.27 8.30 1.12
N HIS A 203 -16.69 9.16 1.96
CA HIS A 203 -17.30 10.40 2.39
C HIS A 203 -17.61 11.33 1.22
N CYS A 204 -16.68 11.50 0.28
CA CYS A 204 -16.91 12.30 -0.92
C CYS A 204 -18.03 11.72 -1.80
N ILE A 205 -18.05 10.41 -2.01
CA ILE A 205 -19.10 9.71 -2.77
C ILE A 205 -20.48 9.92 -2.12
N GLN A 206 -20.58 9.74 -0.80
CA GLN A 206 -21.82 9.94 -0.06
C GLN A 206 -22.31 11.39 -0.11
N LYS A 207 -21.40 12.36 -0.02
CA LYS A 207 -21.72 13.79 -0.20
C LYS A 207 -22.27 14.11 -1.59
N SER A 208 -21.92 13.33 -2.60
CA SER A 208 -22.48 13.42 -3.95
C SER A 208 -23.82 12.70 -4.12
N GLY A 209 -24.40 12.15 -3.05
CA GLY A 209 -25.68 11.44 -3.09
C GLY A 209 -25.62 10.07 -3.75
N ILE A 210 -24.42 9.53 -3.98
CA ILE A 210 -24.22 8.22 -4.63
C ILE A 210 -23.99 7.16 -3.55
N ASN A 211 -24.58 5.98 -3.73
CA ASN A 211 -24.31 4.84 -2.86
C ASN A 211 -22.91 4.26 -3.17
N PRO A 212 -21.98 4.21 -2.20
CA PRO A 212 -20.64 3.65 -2.44
C PRO A 212 -20.62 2.22 -2.99
N LYS A 213 -21.67 1.43 -2.72
CA LYS A 213 -21.79 0.04 -3.21
C LYS A 213 -22.02 -0.07 -4.72
N GLU A 214 -22.51 1.00 -5.35
CA GLU A 214 -22.78 1.08 -6.79
C GLU A 214 -21.56 1.53 -7.60
N VAL A 215 -20.54 2.06 -6.92
CA VAL A 215 -19.32 2.55 -7.54
C VAL A 215 -18.39 1.38 -7.84
N ILE A 216 -17.95 1.28 -9.09
CA ILE A 216 -16.98 0.29 -9.56
C ILE A 216 -15.59 0.89 -9.53
N THR A 217 -15.44 2.11 -10.05
CA THR A 217 -14.15 2.78 -10.20
C THR A 217 -14.25 4.23 -9.75
N VAL A 218 -13.21 4.69 -9.08
CA VAL A 218 -13.01 6.09 -8.68
C VAL A 218 -11.77 6.61 -9.37
N ARG A 219 -11.89 7.73 -10.09
CA ARG A 219 -10.75 8.45 -10.64
C ARG A 219 -10.36 9.59 -9.71
N VAL A 220 -9.10 9.58 -9.28
CA VAL A 220 -8.53 10.62 -8.43
C VAL A 220 -7.36 11.30 -9.11
N THR A 221 -7.23 12.61 -8.90
CA THR A 221 -6.06 13.39 -9.30
C THR A 221 -5.30 13.84 -8.07
N TYR A 222 -4.00 13.56 -8.05
CA TYR A 222 -3.10 14.04 -7.00
C TYR A 222 -2.49 15.36 -7.41
N MET A 223 -2.50 16.34 -6.49
CA MET A 223 -1.91 17.66 -6.66
C MET A 223 -1.06 18.02 -5.44
N SER A 224 0.00 18.79 -5.67
CA SER A 224 0.81 19.33 -4.56
C SER A 224 0.13 20.57 -3.98
N LEU A 225 -0.09 20.59 -2.67
CA LEU A 225 -0.56 21.77 -1.95
C LEU A 225 0.53 22.20 -0.96
N SER A 226 1.09 23.39 -1.18
CA SER A 226 2.08 23.98 -0.28
C SER A 226 1.40 25.08 0.51
N LEU A 227 1.09 24.83 1.78
CA LEU A 227 0.53 25.81 2.70
C LEU A 227 1.50 26.01 3.85
N ASN A 228 2.04 27.22 4.00
CA ASN A 228 2.87 27.60 5.15
C ASN A 228 4.01 26.61 5.45
N SER A 229 4.78 26.24 4.42
CA SER A 229 5.94 25.32 4.50
C SER A 229 5.61 23.83 4.70
N ASP A 230 4.36 23.48 5.07
CA ASP A 230 3.89 22.11 5.11
C ASP A 230 3.44 21.64 3.71
N ARG A 231 4.15 20.64 3.17
CA ARG A 231 3.74 19.96 1.93
C ARG A 231 2.62 18.99 2.26
N LYS A 232 1.42 19.24 1.73
CA LYS A 232 0.28 18.34 1.78
C LYS A 232 -0.02 17.79 0.40
N LEU A 233 -0.56 16.57 0.36
CA LEU A 233 -1.06 15.98 -0.88
C LEU A 233 -2.56 16.24 -0.96
N LEU A 234 -2.96 17.05 -1.94
CA LEU A 234 -4.36 17.25 -2.28
C LEU A 234 -4.81 16.12 -3.20
N VAL A 235 -5.95 15.52 -2.88
CA VAL A 235 -6.60 14.50 -3.69
C VAL A 235 -7.92 15.06 -4.18
N ARG A 236 -8.07 15.17 -5.50
CA ARG A 236 -9.32 15.51 -6.15
C ARG A 236 -10.00 14.24 -6.63
N LEU A 237 -11.27 14.07 -6.28
CA LEU A 237 -12.15 13.03 -6.78
C LEU A 237 -12.87 13.57 -8.01
N ASP A 238 -12.34 13.26 -9.20
CA ASP A 238 -12.83 13.85 -10.45
C ASP A 238 -14.12 13.17 -10.92
N ARG A 239 -14.09 11.83 -10.98
CA ARG A 239 -15.11 11.05 -11.66
C ARG A 239 -15.34 9.70 -10.99
N LEU A 240 -16.59 9.30 -10.93
CA LEU A 240 -17.06 8.00 -10.47
C LEU A 240 -17.61 7.22 -11.67
N GLU A 241 -17.31 5.92 -11.72
CA GLU A 241 -17.89 4.99 -12.69
C GLU A 241 -18.77 4.00 -11.91
N THR A 242 -20.04 3.94 -12.29
CA THR A 242 -21.03 2.97 -11.79
C THR A 242 -21.35 1.97 -12.91
N GLN A 243 -22.21 0.98 -12.63
CA GLN A 243 -22.68 0.05 -13.67
C GLN A 243 -23.41 0.75 -14.82
N ASN A 244 -24.08 1.87 -14.54
CA ASN A 244 -25.02 2.49 -15.48
C ASN A 244 -24.53 3.83 -16.05
N ALA A 245 -23.62 4.51 -15.34
CA ALA A 245 -23.23 5.88 -15.68
C ALA A 245 -21.84 6.24 -15.17
N SER A 246 -21.30 7.31 -15.75
CA SER A 246 -20.14 8.02 -15.21
C SER A 246 -20.56 9.40 -14.71
N VAL A 247 -20.22 9.71 -13.45
CA VAL A 247 -20.63 10.94 -12.77
C VAL A 247 -19.39 11.75 -12.39
N ARG A 248 -19.43 13.07 -12.66
CA ARG A 248 -18.40 14.02 -12.23
C ARG A 248 -18.73 14.53 -10.83
N VAL A 249 -17.73 14.59 -9.95
CA VAL A 249 -17.94 14.94 -8.52
C VAL A 249 -17.15 16.16 -8.09
N ASP A 250 -15.95 16.37 -8.62
CA ASP A 250 -15.07 17.52 -8.33
C ASP A 250 -14.97 17.85 -6.82
N GLN A 251 -14.71 16.84 -5.98
CA GLN A 251 -14.49 17.04 -4.54
C GLN A 251 -13.04 16.85 -4.14
N ASP A 252 -12.56 17.70 -3.23
CA ASP A 252 -11.16 17.71 -2.80
C ASP A 252 -11.03 17.28 -1.32
N PHE A 253 -9.98 16.53 -1.00
CA PHE A 253 -9.56 16.24 0.37
C PHE A 253 -8.03 16.17 0.49
N THR A 254 -7.51 16.23 1.71
CA THR A 254 -6.06 16.14 1.96
C THR A 254 -5.70 14.83 2.65
N LEU A 255 -4.56 14.26 2.26
CA LEU A 255 -3.93 13.08 2.87
C LEU A 255 -2.85 13.48 3.86
#